data_AF-A0A7S3UGZ7-F1
#
_entry.id   AF-A0A7S3UGZ7-F1
#
_cell.length_a   1.000
_cell.length_b   1.000
_cell.length_c   1.000
_cell.angle_alpha   90.00
_cell.angle_beta   90.00
_cell.angle_gamma   90.00
#
_symmetry.space_group_name_H-M   'P 1'
#
loop_
_entity.id
_entity.type
_entity.pdbx_description
1 polymer ?
#
loop_
_entity_poly.entity_id
_entity_poly.type
_entity_poly.pdbx_seq_one_letter_code
_entity_poly.pdbx_strand_id
1 'polypeptide(L)'
;ECNQLVSVSHDRQAYVWSFVEGQWLESLVELRAGKAATGVRWAPDGTKFVVSTSAREAIVCFWSHDNACWVSRKIVSPKATVMDACWHPCGHVVLVGGIDRRCFVAAAHISGFDEQAGEFAGKSLEGVKVGE
;
A
#
# COMPACT_ATOMS: atom_id res chain seq x y z
N GLU A 1 -10.89 -7.67 16.24
CA GLU A 1 -9.96 -8.81 16.19
C GLU A 1 -9.24 -8.79 14.86
N CYS A 2 -7.94 -9.07 14.83
CA CYS A 2 -7.12 -8.99 13.61
C CYS A 2 -6.92 -10.40 13.05
N ASN A 3 -7.79 -10.84 12.16
CA ASN A 3 -7.73 -12.19 11.59
C ASN A 3 -6.97 -12.24 10.27
N GLN A 4 -6.19 -11.20 9.96
CA GLN A 4 -5.43 -11.10 8.73
C GLN A 4 -3.99 -10.68 8.98
N LEU A 5 -3.06 -11.31 8.25
CA LEU A 5 -1.67 -10.92 8.15
C LEU A 5 -1.33 -10.61 6.69
N VAL A 6 -0.30 -9.80 6.48
CA VAL A 6 0.25 -9.56 5.14
C VAL A 6 1.75 -9.74 5.19
N SER A 7 2.27 -10.42 4.16
CA SER A 7 3.70 -10.62 3.98
C SER A 7 4.12 -10.19 2.59
N VAL A 8 5.33 -9.64 2.48
CA VAL A 8 5.97 -9.27 1.23
C VAL A 8 7.37 -9.88 1.15
N SER A 9 7.86 -10.10 -0.06
CA SER A 9 9.17 -10.72 -0.29
C SER A 9 9.98 -10.01 -1.37
N HIS A 10 11.30 -10.19 -1.31
CA HIS A 10 12.23 -9.66 -2.30
C HIS A 10 12.09 -10.32 -3.67
N ASP A 11 11.39 -11.46 -3.76
CA ASP A 11 11.01 -12.13 -5.01
C ASP A 11 9.90 -11.40 -5.80
N ARG A 12 9.40 -10.26 -5.27
CA ARG A 12 8.34 -9.40 -5.81
C ARG A 12 6.92 -9.88 -5.50
N GLN A 13 6.76 -10.83 -4.59
CA GLN A 13 5.45 -11.33 -4.20
C GLN A 13 4.92 -10.70 -2.92
N ALA A 14 3.60 -10.75 -2.80
CA ALA A 14 2.88 -10.44 -1.58
C ALA A 14 1.74 -11.45 -1.40
N TYR A 15 1.47 -11.78 -0.13
CA TYR A 15 0.39 -12.67 0.28
C TYR A 15 -0.38 -12.03 1.41
N VAL A 16 -1.71 -12.17 1.36
CA VAL A 16 -2.58 -11.93 2.50
C VAL A 16 -2.95 -13.29 3.08
N TRP A 17 -2.81 -13.41 4.40
CA TRP A 17 -3.13 -14.60 5.15
C TRP A 17 -4.37 -14.32 5.97
N SER A 18 -5.39 -15.16 5.86
CA SER A 18 -6.61 -15.04 6.68
C SER A 18 -6.71 -16.24 7.61
N PHE A 19 -6.97 -15.98 8.89
CA PHE A 19 -7.18 -17.02 9.89
C PHE A 19 -8.66 -17.41 9.93
N VAL A 20 -8.96 -18.61 9.42
CA VAL A 20 -10.32 -19.14 9.32
C VAL A 20 -10.34 -20.52 9.97
N GLU A 21 -11.24 -20.73 10.93
CA GLU A 21 -11.47 -22.04 11.56
C GLU A 21 -10.20 -22.73 12.11
N GLY A 22 -9.28 -21.94 12.68
CA GLY A 22 -8.04 -22.48 13.25
C GLY A 22 -6.91 -22.68 12.23
N GLN A 23 -7.11 -22.30 10.97
CA GLN A 23 -6.13 -22.47 9.88
C GLN A 23 -5.80 -21.13 9.21
N TRP A 24 -4.55 -20.99 8.77
CA TRP A 24 -4.11 -19.87 7.94
C TRP A 24 -4.29 -20.21 6.47
N LEU A 25 -5.09 -19.42 5.77
CA LEU A 25 -5.31 -19.51 4.33
C LEU A 25 -4.58 -18.39 3.62
N GLU A 26 -3.77 -18.75 2.62
CA GLU A 26 -3.03 -17.78 1.80
C GLU A 26 -3.86 -17.27 0.62
N SER A 27 -3.66 -16.01 0.27
CA SER A 27 -4.24 -15.37 -0.90
C SER A 27 -3.17 -14.54 -1.61
N LEU A 28 -2.86 -14.91 -2.85
CA LEU A 28 -1.88 -14.21 -3.66
C LEU A 28 -2.36 -12.79 -3.99
N VAL A 29 -1.44 -11.84 -3.93
CA VAL A 29 -1.67 -10.46 -4.32
C VAL A 29 -1.09 -10.21 -5.70
N GLU A 30 -1.90 -9.67 -6.61
CA GLU A 30 -1.41 -9.18 -7.90
C GLU A 30 -0.64 -7.86 -7.73
N LEU A 31 0.53 -7.93 -7.10
CA LEU A 31 1.31 -6.75 -6.70
C LEU A 31 1.90 -5.99 -7.91
N ARG A 32 2.28 -6.70 -8.98
CA ARG A 32 2.89 -6.13 -10.19
C ARG A 32 4.14 -5.27 -9.94
N ALA A 33 4.89 -5.54 -8.86
CA ALA A 33 6.11 -4.82 -8.54
C ALA A 33 7.25 -5.17 -9.52
N GLY A 34 7.91 -4.16 -10.08
CA GLY A 34 9.03 -4.37 -11.01
C GLY A 34 10.31 -4.88 -10.32
N LYS A 35 10.44 -4.72 -9.00
CA LYS A 35 11.58 -5.14 -8.16
C LYS A 35 11.11 -5.51 -6.75
N ALA A 36 12.05 -5.95 -5.90
CA ALA A 36 11.80 -6.41 -4.54
C ALA A 36 10.82 -5.51 -3.76
N ALA A 37 9.84 -6.13 -3.11
CA ALA A 37 9.00 -5.50 -2.12
C ALA A 37 9.76 -5.44 -0.79
N THR A 38 9.91 -4.25 -0.24
CA THR A 38 10.82 -3.94 0.88
C THR A 38 10.09 -3.74 2.20
N GLY A 39 8.78 -3.49 2.16
CA GLY A 39 7.98 -3.28 3.36
C GLY A 39 6.49 -3.26 3.05
N VAL A 40 5.68 -3.45 4.09
CA VAL A 40 4.21 -3.47 3.97
C VAL A 40 3.55 -2.91 5.22
N ARG A 41 2.43 -2.20 5.05
CA ARG A 41 1.60 -1.67 6.14
C ARG A 41 0.11 -1.75 5.78
N TRP A 42 -0.68 -2.35 6.65
CA TRP A 42 -2.14 -2.25 6.60
C TRP A 42 -2.60 -0.80 6.81
N ALA A 43 -3.66 -0.41 6.10
CA ALA A 43 -4.42 0.78 6.42
C ALA A 43 -5.12 0.61 7.79
N PRO A 44 -5.47 1.71 8.47
CA PRO A 44 -6.07 1.66 9.80
C PRO A 44 -7.39 0.89 9.87
N ASP A 45 -8.14 0.85 8.78
CA ASP A 45 -9.40 0.13 8.62
C ASP A 45 -9.23 -1.36 8.28
N GLY A 46 -8.01 -1.80 7.96
CA GLY A 46 -7.70 -3.17 7.55
C GLY A 46 -8.23 -3.58 6.17
N THR A 47 -8.78 -2.65 5.38
CA THR A 47 -9.42 -2.99 4.09
C THR A 47 -8.45 -3.02 2.92
N LYS A 48 -7.33 -2.30 3.06
CA LYS A 48 -6.28 -2.15 2.06
C LYS A 48 -4.92 -2.01 2.74
N PHE A 49 -3.85 -2.17 1.98
CA PHE A 49 -2.49 -2.03 2.49
C PHE A 49 -1.56 -1.40 1.46
N VAL A 50 -0.44 -0.86 1.91
CA VAL A 50 0.59 -0.28 1.04
C VAL A 50 1.84 -1.13 1.08
N VAL A 51 2.43 -1.34 -0.10
CA VAL A 51 3.70 -2.02 -0.29
C VAL A 51 4.74 -1.00 -0.75
N SER A 52 5.85 -0.98 -0.03
CA SER A 52 7.07 -0.25 -0.38
C SER A 52 7.94 -1.11 -1.27
N THR A 53 8.61 -0.53 -2.28
CA THR A 53 9.44 -1.29 -3.21
C THR A 53 10.80 -0.64 -3.49
N SER A 54 11.76 -1.48 -3.85
CA SER A 54 13.02 -1.07 -4.47
C SER A 54 12.89 -0.62 -5.94
N ALA A 55 11.68 -0.73 -6.50
CA ALA A 55 11.35 -0.24 -7.84
C ALA A 55 11.14 1.28 -7.88
N ARG A 56 11.33 1.98 -6.75
CA ARG A 56 11.04 3.41 -6.59
C ARG A 56 9.54 3.69 -6.70
N GLU A 57 8.75 2.79 -6.13
CA GLU A 57 7.29 2.82 -6.19
C GLU A 57 6.72 2.48 -4.82
N ALA A 58 5.66 3.18 -4.43
CA ALA A 58 4.75 2.70 -3.40
C ALA A 58 3.42 2.32 -4.08
N ILE A 59 2.90 1.17 -3.70
CA ILE A 59 1.77 0.51 -4.35
C ILE A 59 0.71 0.24 -3.29
N VAL A 60 -0.52 0.69 -3.50
CA VAL A 60 -1.65 0.32 -2.65
C VAL A 60 -2.32 -0.93 -3.20
N CYS A 61 -2.66 -1.87 -2.35
CA CYS A 61 -3.34 -3.11 -2.68
C CYS A 61 -4.67 -3.21 -1.93
N PHE A 62 -5.69 -3.72 -2.59
CA PHE A 62 -7.06 -3.82 -2.08
C PHE A 62 -7.77 -5.01 -2.75
N TRP A 63 -8.84 -5.50 -2.13
CA TRP A 63 -9.63 -6.60 -2.69
C TRP A 63 -10.53 -6.12 -3.83
N SER A 64 -10.45 -6.77 -4.99
CA SER A 64 -11.37 -6.57 -6.10
C SER A 64 -12.45 -7.64 -6.09
N HIS A 65 -13.71 -7.22 -5.94
CA HIS A 65 -14.86 -8.13 -6.04
C HIS A 65 -15.08 -8.64 -7.47
N ASP A 66 -14.77 -7.83 -8.48
CA ASP A 66 -14.93 -8.21 -9.89
C ASP A 66 -13.99 -9.34 -10.29
N ASN A 67 -12.76 -9.31 -9.77
CA ASN A 67 -11.73 -10.31 -10.09
C ASN A 67 -11.60 -11.40 -9.01
N ALA A 68 -12.30 -11.25 -7.88
CA ALA A 68 -12.13 -12.08 -6.68
C ALA A 68 -10.66 -12.27 -6.27
N CYS A 69 -9.86 -11.20 -6.37
CA CYS A 69 -8.44 -11.24 -6.03
C CYS A 69 -7.96 -9.90 -5.42
N TRP A 70 -6.82 -9.96 -4.74
CA TRP A 70 -6.13 -8.75 -4.31
C TRP A 70 -5.44 -8.10 -5.51
N VAL A 71 -5.86 -6.88 -5.86
CA VAL A 71 -5.30 -6.08 -6.95
C VAL A 71 -4.46 -4.94 -6.40
N SER A 72 -3.70 -4.29 -7.27
CA SER A 72 -2.77 -3.23 -6.89
C SER A 72 -2.86 -1.99 -7.78
N ARG A 73 -2.52 -0.83 -7.21
CA ARG A 73 -2.41 0.45 -7.91
C ARG A 73 -1.19 1.22 -7.40
N LYS A 74 -0.35 1.69 -8.32
CA LYS A 74 0.76 2.60 -7.97
C LYS A 74 0.21 3.94 -7.50
N ILE A 75 0.70 4.44 -6.37
CA ILE A 75 0.26 5.72 -5.79
C ILE A 75 1.33 6.81 -5.83
N VAL A 76 2.61 6.44 -5.87
CA VAL A 76 3.71 7.39 -6.05
C VAL A 76 4.94 6.68 -6.64
N SER A 77 5.75 7.44 -7.39
CA SER A 77 7.01 6.97 -7.99
C SER A 77 8.17 7.90 -7.62
N PRO A 78 8.78 7.77 -6.43
CA PRO A 78 9.96 8.55 -6.03
C PRO A 78 11.17 8.34 -6.96
N LYS A 79 12.25 9.09 -6.72
CA LYS A 79 13.52 8.93 -7.47
C LYS A 79 14.43 7.84 -6.90
N ALA A 80 14.14 7.34 -5.70
CA ALA A 80 14.95 6.38 -4.97
C ALA A 80 14.09 5.23 -4.39
N THR A 81 14.76 4.17 -3.92
CA THR A 81 14.10 3.04 -3.26
C THR A 81 13.26 3.51 -2.10
N VAL A 82 12.03 3.01 -2.03
CA VAL A 82 11.13 3.23 -0.91
C VAL A 82 11.49 2.23 0.20
N MET A 83 11.74 2.76 1.39
CA MET A 83 12.14 1.97 2.56
C MET A 83 10.97 1.64 3.47
N ASP A 84 10.07 2.60 3.66
CA ASP A 84 8.90 2.42 4.53
C ASP A 84 7.76 3.35 4.12
N ALA A 85 6.57 3.07 4.65
CA ALA A 85 5.37 3.87 4.50
C ALA A 85 4.63 3.99 5.84
N CYS A 86 3.81 5.03 5.98
CA CYS A 86 2.96 5.24 7.13
C CYS A 86 1.59 5.77 6.67
N TRP A 87 0.52 5.11 7.09
CA TRP A 87 -0.84 5.56 6.80
C TRP A 87 -1.23 6.71 7.73
N HIS A 88 -1.84 7.74 7.16
CA HIS A 88 -2.59 8.69 7.96
C HIS A 88 -3.80 7.98 8.59
N PRO A 89 -4.23 8.33 9.82
CA PRO A 89 -5.38 7.70 10.50
C PRO A 89 -6.69 7.71 9.71
N CYS A 90 -6.84 8.62 8.73
CA CYS A 90 -8.03 8.66 7.86
C CYS A 90 -8.10 7.55 6.81
N GLY A 91 -7.02 6.78 6.59
CA GLY A 91 -7.01 5.68 5.62
C GLY A 91 -6.95 6.09 4.15
N HIS A 92 -6.80 7.38 3.83
CA HIS A 92 -6.82 7.89 2.44
C HIS A 92 -5.49 8.52 1.97
N VAL A 93 -4.52 8.66 2.87
CA VAL A 93 -3.24 9.32 2.61
C VAL A 93 -2.11 8.48 3.22
N VAL A 94 -0.98 8.41 2.52
CA VAL A 94 0.21 7.69 2.95
C VAL A 94 1.43 8.59 2.85
N LEU A 95 2.23 8.62 3.91
CA LEU A 95 3.61 9.14 3.88
C LEU A 95 4.56 8.02 3.47
N VAL A 96 5.44 8.29 2.52
CA VAL A 96 6.39 7.34 1.95
C VAL A 96 7.81 7.86 2.14
N GLY A 97 8.70 7.06 2.73
CA GLY A 97 10.09 7.41 2.99
C GLY A 97 11.06 6.73 2.02
N GLY A 98 11.94 7.50 1.40
CA GLY A 98 12.97 7.02 0.47
C GLY A 98 14.37 7.02 1.08
N ILE A 99 15.25 6.17 0.52
CA ILE A 99 16.67 6.11 0.93
C ILE A 99 17.46 7.38 0.59
N ASP A 100 16.95 8.25 -0.30
CA ASP A 100 17.54 9.53 -0.64
C ASP A 100 17.23 10.65 0.38
N ARG A 101 16.77 10.29 1.58
CA ARG A 101 16.35 11.20 2.66
C ARG A 101 15.20 12.11 2.24
N ARG A 102 14.34 11.63 1.35
CA ARG A 102 13.13 12.35 0.92
C ARG A 102 11.90 11.56 1.31
N CYS A 103 10.86 12.31 1.66
CA CYS A 103 9.55 11.76 1.92
C CYS A 103 8.53 12.34 0.93
N PHE A 104 7.48 11.57 0.65
CA PHE A 104 6.40 11.94 -0.26
C PHE A 104 5.07 11.64 0.41
N VAL A 105 4.11 12.54 0.28
CA VAL A 105 2.72 12.30 0.68
C VAL A 105 1.94 11.91 -0.56
N ALA A 106 1.28 10.77 -0.53
CA ALA A 106 0.53 10.22 -1.66
C ALA A 106 -0.93 9.99 -1.30
N ALA A 107 -1.83 10.29 -2.23
CA ALA A 107 -3.23 9.90 -2.12
C ALA A 107 -3.35 8.39 -2.32
N ALA A 108 -3.95 7.70 -1.34
CA ALA A 108 -4.19 6.27 -1.36
C ALA A 108 -5.67 5.91 -1.56
N HIS A 109 -6.54 6.91 -1.71
CA HIS A 109 -7.97 6.72 -1.96
C HIS A 109 -8.25 5.98 -3.29
N ILE A 110 -9.05 4.92 -3.23
CA ILE A 110 -9.49 4.11 -4.37
C ILE A 110 -10.96 4.42 -4.67
N SER A 111 -11.21 5.08 -5.80
CA SER A 111 -12.56 5.41 -6.25
C SER A 111 -13.40 4.15 -6.45
N GLY A 112 -14.61 4.13 -5.89
CA GLY A 112 -15.53 2.98 -5.97
C GLY A 112 -15.25 1.86 -4.97
N PHE A 113 -14.15 1.93 -4.22
CA PHE A 113 -13.85 1.04 -3.10
C PHE A 113 -13.98 1.77 -1.77
N ASP A 114 -13.43 2.98 -1.67
CA ASP A 114 -13.58 3.81 -0.48
C ASP A 114 -14.95 4.50 -0.48
N GLU A 115 -15.80 4.19 0.50
CA GLU A 115 -17.17 4.74 0.63
C GLU A 115 -17.20 6.23 0.96
N GLN A 116 -16.15 6.74 1.62
CA GLN A 116 -15.98 8.17 1.87
C GLN A 116 -14.89 8.71 0.95
N ALA A 117 -15.28 9.63 0.06
CA ALA A 117 -14.32 10.53 -0.55
C ALA A 117 -13.69 11.37 0.57
N GLY A 118 -12.59 10.88 1.16
CA GLY A 118 -11.83 11.65 2.12
C GLY A 118 -11.50 13.02 1.53
N GLU A 119 -11.30 14.03 2.37
CA GLU A 119 -11.00 15.42 1.98
C GLU A 119 -9.84 15.58 0.94
N PHE A 120 -9.05 14.51 0.79
CA PHE A 120 -7.89 14.37 -0.08
C PHE A 120 -8.13 13.57 -1.38
N ALA A 121 -9.34 13.05 -1.61
CA ALA A 121 -9.68 12.30 -2.82
C ALA A 121 -9.55 13.19 -4.06
N GLY A 122 -8.77 12.74 -5.05
CA GLY A 122 -8.56 13.47 -6.32
C GLY A 122 -7.53 14.61 -6.28
N LYS A 123 -6.91 14.91 -5.14
CA LYS A 123 -5.79 15.86 -5.07
C LYS A 123 -4.47 15.10 -5.22
N SER A 124 -3.82 15.23 -6.37
CA SER A 124 -2.39 14.90 -6.48
C SER A 124 -1.63 15.90 -5.61
N LEU A 125 -1.30 15.50 -4.38
CA LEU A 125 -0.38 16.26 -3.54
C LEU A 125 1.01 16.05 -4.13
N GLU A 126 1.36 16.86 -5.13
CA GLU A 126 2.74 16.87 -5.61
C GLU A 126 3.66 17.27 -4.46
N GLY A 127 4.78 16.52 -4.36
CA GLY A 127 5.61 16.40 -3.18
C GLY A 127 5.85 17.73 -2.45
N VAL A 128 5.19 17.88 -1.30
CA VAL A 128 5.64 18.83 -0.28
C VAL A 128 7.00 18.33 0.19
N LYS A 129 8.07 18.94 -0.31
CA LYS A 129 9.39 18.82 0.31
C LYS A 129 9.26 19.41 1.71
N VAL A 130 9.16 18.55 2.71
CA VAL A 130 9.49 18.94 4.08
C VAL A 130 11.00 19.15 4.09
N GLY A 131 11.42 20.41 3.98
CA GLY A 131 12.81 20.84 3.93
C GLY A 131 13.44 20.88 5.32
N GLU A 132 14.78 21.00 5.32
CA GLU A 132 15.68 21.06 6.49
C GLU A 132 15.29 22.09 7.55
#